data_AF-A0A8X6NW40-F1
#
_entry.id   AF-A0A8X6NW40-F1
#
_cell.length_a   1.000
_cell.length_b   1.000
_cell.length_c   1.000
_cell.angle_alpha   90.00
_cell.angle_beta   90.00
_cell.angle_gamma   90.00
#
_symmetry.space_group_name_H-M   'P 1'
#
loop_
_entity.id
_entity.type
_entity.pdbx_description
1 polymer ?
#
loop_
_entity_poly.entity_id
_entity_poly.type
_entity_poly.pdbx_seq_one_letter_code
_entity_poly.pdbx_strand_id
1 'polypeptide(L)'
;MANKFSKAWRRADIEIQEDKTIEAGYGAPAKVLGLAWDPDKDIIFFGFRKLINILTNGCSTKRFIFQILGHIFDPIELLGLFIIRLKILLQELWAVEIDWDDKLPFSLDCKWQLWCSELKHLNSIEIPKY
;
A
#
# COMPACT_ATOMS: atom_id res chain seq x y z
N MET A 1 17.46 23.63 28.20
CA MET A 1 17.46 24.14 26.81
C MET A 1 18.05 23.05 25.92
N ALA A 2 17.23 22.10 25.47
CA ALA A 2 17.64 21.02 24.57
C ALA A 2 16.48 20.71 23.61
N ASN A 3 16.77 20.96 22.34
CA ASN A 3 16.17 20.50 21.10
C ASN A 3 14.67 20.74 20.81
N LYS A 4 14.39 21.96 20.33
CA LYS A 4 13.22 22.34 19.52
C LYS A 4 13.14 21.63 18.14
N PHE A 5 14.13 20.80 17.78
CA PHE A 5 14.20 20.15 16.46
C PHE A 5 13.43 18.82 16.34
N SER A 6 12.92 18.22 17.43
CA SER A 6 12.16 16.95 17.34
C SER A 6 10.67 17.10 17.00
N LYS A 7 10.17 18.34 16.84
CA LYS A 7 8.74 18.61 16.57
C LYS A 7 8.41 18.89 15.10
N ALA A 8 9.40 19.04 14.22
CA ALA A 8 9.17 19.39 12.82
C ALA A 8 8.88 18.18 11.91
N TRP A 9 9.32 16.97 12.30
CA TRP A 9 9.10 15.74 11.54
C TRP A 9 7.71 15.11 11.71
N ARG A 10 6.89 15.62 12.65
CA ARG A 10 5.51 15.12 12.86
C ARG A 10 4.49 15.67 11.86
N ARG A 11 4.90 16.52 10.92
CA ARG A 11 3.98 17.25 10.01
C ARG A 11 4.20 16.98 8.52
N ALA A 12 5.20 16.18 8.16
CA ALA A 12 5.50 15.82 6.78
C ALA A 12 5.77 14.32 6.69
N ASP A 13 4.75 13.59 6.22
CA ASP A 13 4.73 12.21 5.72
C ASP A 13 5.32 11.05 6.56
N ILE A 14 4.55 9.96 6.59
CA ILE A 14 4.89 8.63 7.14
C ILE A 14 4.68 8.48 8.66
N GLU A 15 3.59 9.01 9.21
CA GLU A 15 2.83 8.20 10.18
C GLU A 15 1.93 7.27 9.35
N ILE A 16 2.41 6.04 9.08
CA ILE A 16 1.48 4.91 9.03
C ILE A 16 0.98 4.79 10.46
N GLN A 17 -0.02 5.64 10.76
CA GLN A 17 -0.76 5.70 11.99
C GLN A 17 -0.92 4.27 12.47
N GLU A 18 -0.43 3.99 13.69
CA GLU A 18 -0.64 2.71 14.35
C GLU A 18 -2.10 2.32 14.12
N ASP A 19 -2.30 1.29 13.30
CA ASP A 19 -3.62 0.79 12.97
C ASP A 19 -4.12 0.14 14.26
N LYS A 20 -4.75 0.92 15.13
CA LYS A 20 -5.34 0.50 16.40
C LYS A 20 -6.59 -0.37 16.19
N THR A 21 -6.71 -1.04 15.05
CA THR A 21 -7.91 -1.81 14.70
C THR A 21 -7.51 -3.14 14.10
N ILE A 22 -6.93 -3.99 14.94
CA ILE A 22 -6.99 -5.44 14.78
C ILE A 22 -7.36 -6.04 16.15
N GLU A 23 -8.53 -5.67 16.66
CA GLU A 23 -9.20 -6.49 17.68
C GLU A 23 -9.88 -7.66 16.95
N ALA A 24 -9.09 -8.68 16.65
CA ALA A 24 -9.59 -9.99 16.27
C ALA A 24 -8.69 -11.05 16.92
N GLY A 25 -8.79 -11.19 18.24
CA GLY A 25 -8.42 -12.40 18.98
C GLY A 25 -6.93 -12.76 19.14
N TYR A 26 -5.99 -11.97 18.62
CA TYR A 26 -4.55 -12.19 18.78
C TYR A 26 -3.91 -10.99 19.48
N GLY A 27 -2.81 -11.21 20.23
CA GLY A 27 -2.10 -10.15 20.95
C GLY A 27 -1.69 -8.99 20.03
N ALA A 28 -1.31 -7.85 20.61
CA ALA A 28 -0.96 -6.65 19.84
C ALA A 28 0.10 -7.00 18.76
N PRO A 29 -0.24 -6.86 17.46
CA PRO A 29 0.64 -7.33 16.39
C PRO A 29 1.92 -6.52 16.39
N ALA A 30 3.05 -7.23 16.37
CA ALA A 30 4.36 -6.62 16.28
C ALA A 30 4.69 -6.31 14.80
N LYS A 31 5.55 -5.31 14.56
CA LYS A 31 6.04 -4.99 13.21
C LYS A 31 7.44 -5.56 13.03
N VAL A 32 7.65 -6.28 11.93
CA VAL A 32 8.97 -6.78 11.51
C VAL A 32 9.20 -6.33 10.08
N LEU A 33 10.29 -5.59 9.84
CA LEU A 33 10.62 -5.05 8.51
C LEU A 33 9.45 -4.27 7.87
N GLY A 34 8.67 -3.54 8.68
CA GLY A 34 7.50 -2.79 8.20
C GLY A 34 6.26 -3.65 7.85
N LEU A 35 6.36 -4.98 7.95
CA LEU A 35 5.27 -5.93 7.80
C LEU A 35 4.62 -6.25 9.15
N ALA A 36 3.37 -6.70 9.12
CA ALA A 36 2.67 -7.12 10.32
C ALA A 36 3.01 -8.57 10.64
N TRP A 37 3.24 -8.85 11.93
CA TRP A 37 3.61 -10.17 12.43
C TRP A 37 2.73 -10.55 13.62
N ASP A 38 2.20 -11.77 13.54
CA ASP A 38 1.51 -12.45 14.63
C ASP A 38 2.53 -13.35 15.37
N PRO A 39 2.97 -12.98 16.59
CA PRO A 39 3.96 -13.74 17.33
C PRO A 39 3.42 -15.07 17.87
N ASP A 40 2.11 -15.19 18.05
CA ASP A 40 1.50 -16.40 18.63
C ASP A 40 1.43 -17.52 17.58
N LYS A 41 1.18 -17.16 16.32
CA LYS A 41 1.16 -18.10 15.18
C LYS A 41 2.46 -18.17 14.39
N ASP A 42 3.37 -17.24 14.65
CA ASP A 42 4.58 -17.00 13.86
C ASP A 42 4.31 -16.79 12.36
N ILE A 43 3.29 -15.97 12.07
CA ILE A 43 2.83 -15.66 10.70
C ILE A 43 3.11 -14.20 10.36
N ILE A 44 3.68 -13.97 9.18
CA ILE A 44 3.80 -12.64 8.58
C ILE A 44 2.64 -12.44 7.62
N PHE A 45 2.00 -11.27 7.68
CA PHE A 45 0.91 -10.91 6.79
C PHE A 45 1.01 -9.44 6.34
N PHE A 46 0.33 -9.12 5.23
CA PHE A 46 0.33 -7.78 4.67
C PHE A 46 -0.87 -6.96 5.17
N GLY A 47 -0.61 -5.76 5.68
CA GLY A 47 -1.63 -4.84 6.19
C GLY A 47 -2.30 -4.00 5.08
N PHE A 48 -2.97 -4.61 4.11
CA PHE A 48 -3.55 -3.87 2.97
C PHE A 48 -4.96 -3.30 3.21
N ARG A 49 -5.58 -3.53 4.38
CA ARG A 49 -6.93 -3.02 4.68
C ARG A 49 -7.10 -1.51 4.42
N LYS A 50 -6.17 -0.69 4.89
CA LYS A 50 -6.21 0.77 4.67
C LYS A 50 -6.08 1.12 3.18
N LEU A 51 -5.17 0.45 2.47
CA LEU A 51 -4.96 0.64 1.03
C LEU A 51 -6.22 0.29 0.25
N ILE A 52 -6.86 -0.84 0.58
CA ILE A 52 -8.12 -1.29 -0.03
C ILE A 52 -9.23 -0.27 0.21
N ASN A 53 -9.34 0.29 1.41
CA ASN A 53 -10.33 1.34 1.71
C ASN A 53 -10.08 2.63 0.91
N ILE A 54 -8.82 3.01 0.69
CA ILE A 54 -8.48 4.16 -0.17
C ILE A 54 -8.90 3.85 -1.61
N LEU A 55 -8.63 2.64 -2.11
CA LEU A 55 -8.98 2.20 -3.45
C LEU A 55 -10.49 2.18 -3.71
N THR A 56 -11.30 1.76 -2.73
CA THR A 56 -12.76 1.72 -2.89
C THR A 56 -13.40 3.10 -2.95
N ASN A 57 -12.76 4.13 -2.37
CA ASN A 57 -13.29 5.49 -2.30
C ASN A 57 -12.62 6.46 -3.29
N GLY A 58 -11.56 6.02 -3.97
CA GLY A 58 -10.76 6.86 -4.85
C GLY A 58 -11.24 6.88 -6.30
N CYS A 59 -10.80 7.89 -7.03
CA CYS A 59 -11.04 8.02 -8.46
C CYS A 59 -9.83 7.49 -9.24
N SER A 60 -10.06 6.72 -10.31
CA SER A 60 -9.04 6.29 -11.26
C SER A 60 -8.44 7.48 -12.02
N THR A 61 -7.47 8.16 -11.42
CA THR A 61 -6.68 9.24 -12.02
C THR A 61 -5.19 8.91 -11.97
N LYS A 62 -4.41 9.59 -12.82
CA LYS A 62 -2.94 9.44 -12.83
C LYS A 62 -2.33 9.77 -11.47
N ARG A 63 -2.79 10.85 -10.81
CA ARG A 63 -2.36 11.22 -9.45
C ARG A 63 -2.71 10.15 -8.43
N PHE A 64 -3.91 9.58 -8.53
CA PHE A 64 -4.35 8.56 -7.58
C PHE A 64 -3.50 7.29 -7.65
N ILE A 65 -3.21 6.80 -8.86
CA ILE A 65 -2.34 5.63 -9.05
C ILE A 65 -0.94 5.87 -8.45
N PHE A 66 -0.38 7.05 -8.66
CA PHE A 66 0.88 7.47 -8.05
C PHE A 66 0.84 7.45 -6.52
N GLN A 67 -0.21 8.03 -5.94
CA GLN A 67 -0.41 8.02 -4.50
C GLN A 67 -0.49 6.60 -3.96
N ILE A 68 -1.19 5.69 -4.65
CA ILE A 68 -1.29 4.28 -4.27
C ILE A 68 0.09 3.61 -4.30
N LEU A 69 0.89 3.83 -5.35
CA LEU A 69 2.24 3.27 -5.42
C LEU A 69 3.10 3.74 -4.22
N GLY A 70 2.97 4.99 -3.80
CA GLY A 70 3.67 5.54 -2.63
C GLY A 70 3.24 4.93 -1.28
N HIS A 71 2.04 4.37 -1.20
CA HIS A 71 1.56 3.69 0.01
C HIS A 71 2.07 2.24 0.14
N ILE A 72 2.63 1.66 -0.92
CA ILE A 72 3.12 0.28 -0.91
C ILE A 72 4.60 0.30 -0.56
N PHE A 73 4.93 -0.19 0.63
CA PHE A 73 6.31 -0.40 1.06
C PHE A 73 6.63 -1.90 1.07
N ASP A 74 7.64 -2.29 0.29
CA ASP A 74 8.07 -3.69 0.18
C ASP A 74 9.60 -3.80 0.33
N PRO A 75 10.10 -3.90 1.58
CA PRO A 75 11.53 -3.87 1.86
C PRO A 75 12.26 -5.17 1.48
N ILE A 76 11.54 -6.26 1.24
CA ILE A 76 12.11 -7.58 0.94
C ILE A 76 11.75 -8.01 -0.51
N GLU A 77 11.07 -7.14 -1.26
CA GLU A 77 10.59 -7.41 -2.63
C GLU A 77 9.65 -8.63 -2.73
N LEU A 78 8.96 -9.02 -1.64
CA LEU A 78 8.02 -10.14 -1.63
C LEU A 78 6.85 -9.92 -2.59
N LEU A 79 6.52 -8.66 -2.84
CA LEU A 79 5.50 -8.20 -3.76
C LEU A 79 6.10 -7.63 -5.04
N GLY A 80 7.39 -7.84 -5.30
CA GLY A 80 8.10 -7.29 -6.46
C GLY A 80 7.38 -7.55 -7.78
N LEU A 81 6.95 -8.81 -8.02
CA LEU A 81 6.19 -9.21 -9.21
C LEU A 81 4.79 -8.61 -9.30
N PHE A 82 4.20 -8.27 -8.15
CA PHE A 82 2.90 -7.63 -8.10
C PHE A 82 3.02 -6.11 -8.33
N ILE A 83 4.02 -5.48 -7.72
CA ILE A 83 4.30 -4.04 -7.81
C ILE A 83 4.86 -3.67 -9.19
N ILE A 84 5.64 -4.55 -9.84
CA ILE A 84 6.18 -4.25 -11.19
C ILE A 84 5.07 -4.02 -12.21
N ARG A 85 3.92 -4.72 -12.09
CA ARG A 85 2.75 -4.49 -12.96
C ARG A 85 2.19 -3.08 -12.78
N LEU A 86 2.15 -2.57 -11.55
CA LEU A 86 1.76 -1.19 -11.27
C LEU A 86 2.77 -0.19 -11.83
N LYS A 87 4.07 -0.48 -11.73
CA LYS A 87 5.14 0.36 -12.31
C LYS A 87 5.07 0.41 -13.83
N ILE A 88 4.77 -0.71 -14.49
CA ILE A 88 4.55 -0.76 -15.95
C ILE A 88 3.33 0.07 -16.34
N LEU A 89 2.20 -0.07 -15.61
CA LEU A 89 1.02 0.75 -15.83
C LEU A 89 1.34 2.25 -15.69
N LEU A 90 2.18 2.61 -14.72
CA LEU A 90 2.64 3.98 -14.53
C LEU A 90 3.45 4.49 -15.73
N GLN A 91 4.36 3.66 -16.26
CA GLN A 91 5.12 3.99 -17.47
C GLN A 91 4.19 4.21 -18.68
N GLU A 92 3.17 3.36 -18.86
CA GLU A 92 2.15 3.55 -19.90
C GLU A 92 1.39 4.87 -19.70
N LEU A 93 1.05 5.23 -18.45
CA LEU A 93 0.40 6.50 -18.12
C LEU A 93 1.27 7.74 -18.34
N TRP A 94 2.59 7.57 -18.33
CA TRP A 94 3.52 8.63 -18.73
C TRP A 94 3.60 8.80 -20.24
N ALA A 95 3.48 7.71 -20.99
CA ALA A 95 3.45 7.76 -22.45
C ALA A 95 2.16 8.39 -22.99
N VAL A 96 1.07 8.31 -22.22
CA VAL A 96 -0.18 9.00 -22.54
C VAL A 96 -0.15 10.44 -22.02
N GLU A 97 -0.42 11.40 -22.90
CA GLU A 97 -0.51 12.84 -22.59
C GLU A 97 -1.85 13.21 -21.91
N ILE A 98 -2.10 12.63 -20.72
CA ILE A 98 -3.21 13.03 -19.83
C ILE A 98 -2.70 13.81 -18.62
N ASP A 99 -3.55 14.71 -18.11
CA ASP A 99 -3.26 15.46 -16.90
C ASP A 99 -3.42 14.59 -15.64
N TRP A 100 -2.96 15.11 -14.50
CA TRP A 100 -2.91 14.40 -13.22
C TRP A 100 -4.28 13.95 -12.71
N ASP A 101 -5.29 14.78 -12.91
CA ASP A 101 -6.65 14.60 -12.40
C ASP A 101 -7.64 14.11 -13.48
N ASP A 102 -7.13 13.85 -14.69
CA ASP A 102 -7.93 13.28 -15.78
C ASP A 102 -8.26 11.80 -15.53
N LYS A 103 -9.40 11.39 -16.09
CA LYS A 103 -9.79 9.97 -16.10
C LYS A 103 -8.87 9.17 -17.00
N LEU A 104 -8.56 7.95 -16.56
CA LEU A 104 -7.75 7.02 -17.35
C LEU A 104 -8.46 6.64 -18.66
N PRO A 105 -7.70 6.47 -19.77
CA PRO A 105 -8.18 5.79 -20.95
C PRO A 105 -8.67 4.38 -20.60
N PHE A 106 -9.71 3.92 -21.30
CA PHE A 106 -10.39 2.65 -21.02
C PHE A 106 -9.43 1.44 -20.91
N SER A 107 -8.42 1.37 -21.78
CA SER A 107 -7.43 0.28 -21.76
C SER A 107 -6.59 0.25 -20.48
N LEU A 108 -6.19 1.42 -19.98
CA LEU A 108 -5.38 1.56 -18.77
C LEU A 108 -6.24 1.40 -17.51
N ASP A 109 -7.48 1.90 -17.53
CA ASP A 109 -8.42 1.68 -16.42
C ASP A 109 -8.72 0.19 -16.25
N CYS A 110 -8.88 -0.57 -17.33
CA CYS A 110 -9.08 -2.02 -17.22
C CYS A 110 -7.91 -2.74 -16.53
N LYS A 111 -6.66 -2.40 -16.90
CA LYS A 111 -5.45 -2.93 -16.24
C LYS A 111 -5.38 -2.51 -14.77
N TRP A 112 -5.75 -1.27 -14.47
CA TRP A 112 -5.82 -0.73 -13.11
C TRP A 112 -6.85 -1.47 -12.25
N GLN A 113 -8.08 -1.64 -12.74
CA GLN A 113 -9.13 -2.36 -12.01
C GLN A 113 -8.75 -3.82 -11.75
N LEU A 114 -8.09 -4.49 -12.71
CA LEU A 114 -7.57 -5.84 -12.52
C LEU A 114 -6.52 -5.88 -11.40
N TRP A 115 -5.56 -4.96 -11.40
CA TRP A 115 -4.56 -4.89 -10.33
C TRP A 115 -5.21 -4.62 -8.96
N CYS A 116 -6.22 -3.75 -8.90
CA CYS A 116 -6.99 -3.46 -7.69
C CYS A 116 -7.78 -4.66 -7.16
N SER A 117 -8.33 -5.51 -8.04
CA SER A 117 -9.06 -6.71 -7.61
C SER A 117 -8.11 -7.76 -7.05
N GLU A 118 -6.95 -7.96 -7.68
CA GLU A 118 -5.90 -8.87 -7.22
C GLU A 118 -5.33 -8.47 -5.85
N LEU A 119 -5.15 -7.17 -5.61
CA LEU A 119 -4.68 -6.66 -4.32
C LEU A 119 -5.59 -7.09 -3.16
N LYS A 120 -6.91 -7.18 -3.38
CA LYS A 120 -7.85 -7.62 -2.34
C LYS A 120 -7.60 -9.06 -1.91
N HIS A 121 -7.12 -9.89 -2.83
CA HIS A 121 -6.75 -11.29 -2.56
C HIS A 121 -5.40 -11.41 -1.84
N LEU A 122 -4.49 -10.44 -1.99
CA LEU A 122 -3.20 -10.46 -1.28
C LEU A 122 -3.35 -10.31 0.25
N ASN A 123 -4.43 -9.70 0.71
CA ASN A 123 -4.69 -9.55 2.15
C ASN A 123 -5.00 -10.89 2.86
N SER A 124 -5.27 -11.97 2.12
CA SER A 124 -5.45 -13.32 2.67
C SER A 124 -4.19 -14.18 2.60
N ILE A 125 -3.06 -13.65 2.11
CA ILE A 125 -1.81 -14.40 2.08
C ILE A 125 -1.15 -14.31 3.45
N GLU A 126 -0.95 -15.48 4.04
CA GLU A 126 -0.21 -15.70 5.27
C GLU A 126 1.10 -16.40 4.92
N ILE A 127 2.23 -15.84 5.37
CA ILE A 127 3.56 -16.42 5.14
C ILE A 127 4.04 -16.99 6.48
N PRO A 128 4.17 -18.33 6.60
CA PRO A 128 4.78 -18.93 7.77
C PRO A 128 6.28 -18.64 7.82
N LYS A 129 6.82 -18.47 9.02
CA LYS A 129 8.24 -18.13 9.23
C LYS A 129 9.13 -19.36 9.53
N TYR A 130 8.59 -20.58 9.46
CA TYR A 130 9.31 -21.84 9.75
C TYR A 130 10.09 -22.41 8.58
#